data_AF-A0A7X0UDP3-F1
#
_entry.id   AF-A0A7X0UDP3-F1
#
_cell.length_a   1.000
_cell.length_b   1.000
_cell.length_c   1.000
_cell.angle_alpha   90.00
_cell.angle_beta   90.00
_cell.angle_gamma   90.00
#
_symmetry.space_group_name_H-M   'P 1'
#
loop_
_entity.id
_entity.type
_entity.pdbx_description
1 polymer ?
#
loop_
_entity_poly.entity_id
_entity_poly.type
_entity_poly.pdbx_seq_one_letter_code
_entity_poly.pdbx_strand_id
1 'polypeptide(L)'
;MLYLAPFALQAQPGYSLKAVEANPIPKQQHFDLWREVALQQCDDAPSRHNITRAQCASLVKERSDTCAAQQSGSAPQLIRTTAVAKDVGRKYLQCVTPHYFCKGIEVRTEAEARAQCK
;
A
#
# COMPACT_ATOMS: atom_id res chain seq x y z
N MET A 1 15.21 22.02 -43.85
CA MET A 1 15.57 22.16 -42.43
C MET A 1 14.48 21.50 -41.60
N LEU A 2 14.72 20.30 -41.08
CA LEU A 2 13.79 19.58 -40.21
C LEU A 2 14.02 20.07 -38.77
N TYR A 3 13.07 20.81 -38.22
CA TYR A 3 13.08 21.18 -36.81
C TYR A 3 12.68 19.96 -35.97
N LEU A 4 13.67 19.25 -35.45
CA LEU A 4 13.49 18.32 -34.33
C LEU A 4 13.35 19.14 -33.05
N ALA A 5 12.13 19.39 -32.61
CA ALA A 5 11.87 19.89 -31.27
C ALA A 5 12.23 18.78 -30.26
N PRO A 6 13.12 19.03 -29.30
CA PRO A 6 13.34 18.07 -28.22
C PRO A 6 12.09 18.08 -27.33
N PHE A 7 11.34 16.99 -27.35
CA PHE A 7 10.40 16.67 -26.27
C PHE A 7 11.23 16.49 -25.00
N ALA A 8 11.33 17.55 -24.21
CA ALA A 8 11.77 17.44 -22.84
C ALA A 8 10.74 16.59 -22.10
N LEU A 9 11.06 15.31 -21.90
CA LEU A 9 10.35 14.44 -20.96
C LEU A 9 10.62 15.03 -19.57
N GLN A 10 9.84 16.02 -19.15
CA GLN A 10 9.86 16.47 -17.76
C GLN A 10 9.34 15.29 -16.94
N ALA A 11 10.25 14.62 -16.23
CA ALA A 11 9.91 13.68 -15.18
C ALA A 11 8.95 14.40 -14.23
N GLN A 12 7.67 14.03 -14.28
CA GLN A 12 6.65 14.62 -13.42
C GLN A 12 7.15 14.51 -11.97
N PRO A 13 7.14 15.60 -11.19
CA PRO A 13 7.51 15.52 -9.78
C PRO A 13 6.63 14.46 -9.13
N GLY A 14 7.27 13.44 -8.54
CA GLY A 14 6.56 12.30 -7.97
C GLY A 14 5.52 12.74 -6.95
N TYR A 15 4.35 12.09 -6.97
CA TYR A 15 3.31 12.35 -5.97
C TYR A 15 3.82 12.03 -4.57
N SER A 16 3.26 12.69 -3.55
CA SER A 16 3.63 12.46 -2.15
C SER A 16 2.41 12.54 -1.26
N LEU A 17 2.27 11.55 -0.36
CA LEU A 17 1.21 11.52 0.66
C LEU A 17 1.27 12.72 1.62
N LYS A 18 2.38 13.48 1.65
CA LYS A 18 2.54 14.69 2.48
C LYS A 18 2.09 15.98 1.80
N ALA A 19 1.88 15.94 0.48
CA ALA A 19 1.62 17.13 -0.33
C ALA A 19 0.29 17.02 -1.11
N VAL A 20 -0.67 16.23 -0.61
CA VAL A 20 -1.92 15.90 -1.32
C VAL A 20 -2.73 17.16 -1.66
N GLU A 21 -2.80 18.12 -0.74
CA GLU A 21 -3.53 19.37 -0.94
C GLU A 21 -2.88 20.26 -2.01
N ALA A 22 -1.54 20.26 -2.08
CA ALA A 22 -0.79 21.05 -3.05
C ALA A 22 -0.70 20.36 -4.42
N ASN A 23 -0.71 19.02 -4.43
CA ASN A 23 -0.62 18.19 -5.62
C ASN A 23 -1.56 16.97 -5.48
N PRO A 24 -2.85 17.12 -5.84
CA PRO A 24 -3.81 16.04 -5.76
C PRO A 24 -3.35 14.78 -6.49
N ILE A 25 -3.51 13.63 -5.84
CA ILE A 25 -2.92 12.38 -6.27
C ILE A 25 -3.96 11.56 -7.03
N PRO A 26 -3.72 11.15 -8.28
CA PRO A 26 -4.63 10.27 -8.97
C PRO A 26 -4.68 8.91 -8.26
N LYS A 27 -5.85 8.27 -8.32
CA LYS A 27 -6.16 7.08 -7.52
C LYS A 27 -5.12 5.97 -7.61
N GLN A 28 -4.61 5.69 -8.81
CA GLN A 28 -3.62 4.63 -9.02
C GLN A 28 -2.31 4.95 -8.29
N GLN A 29 -1.80 6.17 -8.46
CA GLN A 29 -0.56 6.62 -7.82
C GLN A 29 -0.72 6.70 -6.30
N HIS A 30 -1.93 6.98 -5.80
CA HIS A 30 -2.21 6.91 -4.36
C HIS A 30 -2.01 5.49 -3.81
N PHE A 31 -2.53 4.46 -4.49
CA PHE A 31 -2.30 3.07 -4.08
C PHE A 31 -0.84 2.65 -4.22
N ASP A 32 -0.13 3.11 -5.27
CA ASP A 32 1.32 2.84 -5.41
C ASP A 32 2.12 3.41 -4.21
N LEU A 33 1.82 4.63 -3.78
CA LEU A 33 2.46 5.23 -2.62
C LEU A 33 2.17 4.46 -1.33
N TRP A 34 0.94 3.99 -1.14
CA TRP A 34 0.61 3.17 0.03
C TRP A 34 1.21 1.76 -0.03
N ARG A 35 1.41 1.20 -1.21
CA ARG A 35 2.19 -0.03 -1.39
C ARG A 35 3.64 0.16 -0.93
N GLU A 36 4.27 1.29 -1.28
CA GLU A 36 5.62 1.63 -0.80
C GLU A 36 5.67 1.74 0.73
N VAL A 37 4.66 2.38 1.33
CA VAL A 37 4.53 2.44 2.80
C VAL A 37 4.39 1.04 3.41
N ALA A 38 3.58 0.16 2.81
CA ALA A 38 3.44 -1.23 3.29
C ALA A 38 4.75 -2.01 3.20
N LEU A 39 5.52 -1.82 2.12
CA LEU A 39 6.84 -2.44 1.96
C LEU A 39 7.86 -1.93 2.97
N GLN A 40 7.82 -0.65 3.33
CA GLN A 40 8.65 -0.08 4.40
C GLN A 40 8.30 -0.68 5.77
N GLN A 41 7.01 -0.91 6.04
CA GLN A 41 6.57 -1.55 7.29
C GLN A 41 7.02 -3.00 7.43
N CYS A 42 7.42 -3.66 6.34
CA CYS A 42 7.99 -5.01 6.41
C CYS A 42 9.32 -5.10 7.16
N ASP A 43 9.98 -3.97 7.44
CA ASP A 43 11.16 -3.93 8.30
C ASP A 43 10.84 -4.36 9.75
N ASP A 44 9.62 -4.06 10.21
CA ASP A 44 9.12 -4.45 11.54
C ASP A 44 8.43 -5.83 11.53
N ALA A 45 8.35 -6.52 10.39
CA ALA A 45 7.59 -7.77 10.28
C ALA A 45 8.06 -8.91 11.20
N PRO A 46 9.38 -9.10 11.45
CA PRO A 46 9.84 -10.15 12.36
C PRO A 46 9.32 -9.98 13.78
N SER A 47 9.28 -8.73 14.28
CA SER A 47 8.84 -8.44 15.65
C SER A 47 7.31 -8.38 15.78
N ARG A 48 6.59 -7.96 14.74
CA ARG A 48 5.12 -7.77 14.77
C ARG A 48 4.30 -8.96 14.31
N HIS A 49 4.85 -9.76 13.40
CA HIS A 49 4.09 -10.79 12.66
C HIS A 49 4.75 -12.17 12.69
N ASN A 50 5.94 -12.30 13.28
CA ASN A 50 6.70 -13.55 13.33
C ASN A 50 6.99 -14.14 11.92
N ILE A 51 7.26 -13.25 10.95
CA ILE A 51 7.68 -13.61 9.59
C ILE A 51 8.88 -12.77 9.17
N THR A 52 9.63 -13.26 8.19
CA THR A 52 10.75 -12.50 7.62
C THR A 52 10.25 -11.29 6.82
N ARG A 53 11.11 -10.27 6.67
CA ARG A 53 10.87 -9.15 5.76
C ARG A 53 10.53 -9.60 4.34
N ALA A 54 11.23 -10.63 3.84
CA ALA A 54 11.01 -11.15 2.50
C ALA A 54 9.61 -11.78 2.34
N GLN A 55 9.15 -12.55 3.33
CA GLN A 55 7.79 -13.10 3.35
C GLN A 55 6.75 -11.98 3.39
N CYS A 56 6.95 -10.95 4.22
CA CYS A 56 6.08 -9.78 4.25
C CYS A 56 6.00 -9.08 2.89
N ALA A 57 7.15 -8.80 2.26
CA ALA A 57 7.19 -8.15 0.96
C ALA A 57 6.49 -8.98 -0.14
N SER A 58 6.63 -10.30 -0.09
CA SER A 58 5.93 -11.20 -1.02
C SER A 58 4.40 -11.12 -0.84
N LEU A 59 3.92 -11.14 0.41
CA LEU A 59 2.49 -11.02 0.72
C LEU A 59 1.94 -9.65 0.31
N VAL A 60 2.68 -8.57 0.56
CA VAL A 60 2.29 -7.23 0.12
C VAL A 60 2.16 -7.19 -1.39
N LYS A 61 3.15 -7.72 -2.13
CA LYS A 61 3.11 -7.77 -3.60
C LYS A 61 1.92 -8.57 -4.13
N GLU A 62 1.64 -9.74 -3.56
CA GLU A 62 0.53 -10.61 -3.94
C GLU A 62 -0.84 -9.94 -3.70
N ARG A 63 -0.98 -9.25 -2.57
CA ARG A 63 -2.26 -8.65 -2.15
C ARG A 63 -2.52 -7.29 -2.76
N SER A 64 -1.48 -6.60 -3.24
CA SER A 64 -1.53 -5.19 -3.65
C SER A 64 -2.67 -4.89 -4.62
N ASP A 65 -2.76 -5.64 -5.72
CA ASP A 65 -3.73 -5.37 -6.79
C ASP A 65 -5.16 -5.64 -6.33
N THR A 66 -5.37 -6.76 -5.62
CA THR A 66 -6.68 -7.15 -5.07
C THR A 66 -7.15 -6.13 -4.03
N CYS A 67 -6.28 -5.70 -3.13
CA CYS A 67 -6.61 -4.70 -2.11
C CYS A 67 -6.88 -3.32 -2.72
N ALA A 68 -6.13 -2.91 -3.74
CA ALA A 68 -6.41 -1.70 -4.49
C ALA A 68 -7.78 -1.77 -5.18
N ALA A 69 -8.11 -2.90 -5.83
CA ALA A 69 -9.40 -3.11 -6.47
C ALA A 69 -10.57 -3.04 -5.47
N GLN A 70 -10.44 -3.65 -4.29
CA GLN A 70 -11.46 -3.59 -3.23
C GLN A 70 -11.73 -2.15 -2.77
N GLN A 71 -10.70 -1.32 -2.66
CA GLN A 71 -10.86 0.07 -2.24
C GLN A 71 -11.21 1.01 -3.41
N SER A 72 -10.97 0.61 -4.65
CA SER A 72 -11.13 1.45 -5.84
C SER A 72 -12.56 1.96 -6.06
N GLY A 73 -13.57 1.21 -5.63
CA GLY A 73 -14.98 1.61 -5.73
C GLY A 73 -15.39 2.73 -4.77
N SER A 74 -14.68 2.87 -3.64
CA SER A 74 -14.95 3.92 -2.64
C SER A 74 -13.95 5.09 -2.69
N ALA A 75 -12.82 4.89 -3.38
CA ALA A 75 -11.81 5.93 -3.57
C ALA A 75 -12.16 6.84 -4.77
N PRO A 76 -12.11 8.17 -4.61
CA PRO A 76 -12.31 9.09 -5.73
C PRO A 76 -11.18 8.96 -6.75
N GLN A 77 -11.45 9.33 -8.01
CA GLN A 77 -10.43 9.26 -9.08
C GLN A 77 -9.22 10.16 -8.82
N LEU A 78 -9.42 11.25 -8.07
CA LEU A 78 -8.38 12.19 -7.67
C LEU A 78 -8.52 12.50 -6.18
N ILE A 79 -7.47 12.21 -5.42
CA ILE A 79 -7.39 12.38 -3.98
C ILE A 79 -6.87 13.80 -3.70
N ARG A 80 -7.75 14.68 -3.21
CA ARG A 80 -7.46 16.12 -3.04
C ARG A 80 -7.14 16.54 -1.61
N THR A 81 -7.37 15.68 -0.63
CA THR A 81 -7.18 16.01 0.78
C THR A 81 -6.44 14.90 1.51
N THR A 82 -5.66 15.28 2.51
CA THR A 82 -4.96 14.36 3.42
C THR A 82 -5.96 13.48 4.17
N ALA A 83 -7.14 13.98 4.51
CA ALA A 83 -8.18 13.20 5.18
C ALA A 83 -8.64 12.00 4.33
N VAL A 84 -8.96 12.25 3.05
CA VAL A 84 -9.34 11.18 2.11
C VAL A 84 -8.14 10.26 1.84
N ALA A 85 -6.94 10.83 1.69
CA ALA A 85 -5.73 10.05 1.45
C ALA A 85 -5.45 9.06 2.60
N LYS A 86 -5.62 9.50 3.85
CA LYS A 86 -5.46 8.66 5.04
C LYS A 86 -6.58 7.65 5.20
N ASP A 87 -7.83 8.01 4.90
CA ASP A 87 -8.96 7.09 5.01
C ASP A 87 -8.83 5.91 4.05
N VAL A 88 -8.62 6.20 2.76
CA VAL A 88 -8.42 5.18 1.72
C VAL A 88 -7.15 4.39 2.00
N GLY A 89 -6.06 5.08 2.37
CA GLY A 89 -4.78 4.47 2.70
C GLY A 89 -4.84 3.48 3.85
N ARG A 90 -5.53 3.83 4.93
CA ARG A 90 -5.72 2.95 6.09
C ARG A 90 -6.47 1.67 5.71
N LYS A 91 -7.53 1.79 4.91
CA LYS A 91 -8.31 0.62 4.45
C LYS A 91 -7.48 -0.27 3.53
N TYR A 92 -6.69 0.33 2.64
CA TYR A 92 -5.74 -0.41 1.81
C TYR A 92 -4.69 -1.13 2.67
N LEU A 93 -4.07 -0.44 3.63
CA LEU A 93 -3.08 -1.03 4.53
C LEU A 93 -3.65 -2.21 5.30
N GLN A 94 -4.85 -2.06 5.89
CA GLN A 94 -5.52 -3.14 6.61
C GLN A 94 -5.73 -4.41 5.76
N CYS A 95 -5.90 -4.26 4.45
CA CYS A 95 -6.03 -5.39 3.54
C CYS A 95 -4.67 -5.98 3.14
N VAL A 96 -3.68 -5.13 2.85
CA VAL A 96 -2.42 -5.55 2.23
C VAL A 96 -1.40 -6.07 3.24
N THR A 97 -1.39 -5.54 4.47
CA THR A 97 -0.42 -5.94 5.49
C THR A 97 -0.75 -7.30 6.06
N PRO A 98 0.27 -8.14 6.34
CA PRO A 98 0.06 -9.43 6.99
C PRO A 98 -0.47 -9.27 8.42
N HIS A 99 -1.19 -10.29 8.89
CA HIS A 99 -1.55 -10.44 10.30
C HIS A 99 -0.50 -11.27 11.05
N TYR A 100 -0.78 -11.68 12.29
CA TYR A 100 0.15 -12.48 13.09
C TYR A 100 0.26 -13.90 12.53
N PHE A 101 1.44 -14.51 12.59
CA PHE A 101 1.62 -15.91 12.17
C PHE A 101 1.93 -16.83 13.35
N CYS A 102 1.20 -17.95 13.41
CA CYS A 102 1.43 -19.04 14.36
C CYS A 102 1.69 -20.34 13.61
N LYS A 103 2.83 -20.99 13.87
CA LYS A 103 3.26 -22.23 13.21
C LYS A 103 3.17 -22.16 11.67
N GLY A 104 3.43 -20.98 11.10
CA GLY A 104 3.37 -20.75 9.64
C GLY A 104 1.98 -20.41 9.09
N ILE A 105 0.94 -20.30 9.93
CA ILE A 105 -0.43 -19.96 9.52
C ILE A 105 -0.74 -18.51 9.92
N GLU A 106 -1.25 -17.72 8.98
CA GLU A 106 -1.75 -16.37 9.25
C GLU A 106 -3.02 -16.43 10.09
N VAL A 107 -3.03 -15.67 11.18
CA VAL A 107 -4.10 -15.62 12.16
C VAL A 107 -4.67 -14.21 12.17
N ARG A 108 -5.95 -14.09 11.84
CA ARG A 108 -6.69 -12.83 11.72
C ARG A 108 -7.66 -12.61 12.87
N THR A 109 -8.07 -13.68 13.53
CA THR A 109 -9.03 -13.64 14.64
C THR A 109 -8.47 -14.30 15.90
N GLU A 110 -9.03 -13.96 17.06
CA GLU A 110 -8.68 -14.62 18.32
C GLU A 110 -9.01 -16.12 18.31
N ALA A 111 -10.09 -16.52 17.63
CA ALA A 111 -10.47 -17.92 17.49
C ALA A 111 -9.41 -18.72 16.71
N GLU A 112 -8.92 -18.16 15.60
CA GLU A 112 -7.80 -18.75 14.83
C GLU A 112 -6.53 -18.79 15.68
N ALA A 113 -6.26 -17.78 16.50
CA ALA A 113 -5.08 -17.74 17.37
C ALA A 113 -5.11 -18.88 18.38
N ARG A 114 -6.26 -19.07 19.05
CA ARG A 114 -6.46 -20.16 20.01
C ARG A 114 -6.35 -21.55 19.37
N ALA A 115 -6.68 -21.67 18.09
CA ALA A 115 -6.59 -22.92 17.35
C ALA A 115 -5.16 -23.23 16.88
N GLN A 116 -4.41 -22.23 16.43
CA GLN A 116 -3.13 -22.43 15.72
C GLN A 116 -1.88 -22.13 16.57
N CYS A 117 -1.99 -21.34 17.64
CA CYS A 117 -0.83 -20.87 18.42
C CYS A 117 -0.52 -21.70 19.69
N LYS A 118 -1.26 -22.78 19.96
CA LYS A 118 -1.03 -23.66 21.13
C LYS A 118 0.12 -24.63 20.92
#